data_AF-A0A369QP87-F1
#
_entry.id   AF-A0A369QP87-F1
#
_cell.length_a   1.000
_cell.length_b   1.000
_cell.length_c   1.000
_cell.angle_alpha   90.00
_cell.angle_beta   90.00
_cell.angle_gamma   90.00
#
_symmetry.space_group_name_H-M   'P 1'
#
loop_
_entity.id
_entity.type
_entity.pdbx_description
1 polymer ?
#
loop_
_entity_poly.entity_id
_entity_poly.type
_entity_poly.pdbx_seq_one_letter_code
_entity_poly.pdbx_strand_id
1 'polypeptide(L)'
;MRNFNGGSQTKEFFEESDRISSTRLTFENDEYLINIDKRRNYEEQRKNLKNKGGFFLLYSGELTKKKGPINLKELKDVFRCFSNFLWFLNGRRCSPLFIQGIVQDNTVWTDYSRNLVDQYKYIITWPKRYSIEGLNKLWQHFSNDWKNENDRNFFISAIHWYIESNSNSGFAEGAIIMAQTALELIYNYLIIEKKKLLKGKDAASILASNKIRLLLSLLNIDFEIPSAFLHLQSIAKRLEAEDAPDVFVKIRNAIVHSQEVKRKELTNMHDEVKHEALQLALWYIELSLLYILKFDGKYFNRTLVDYSAIESDEVFVPWK
;
A
#
# COMPACT_ATOMS: atom_id res chain seq x y z
N MET A 1 3.84 -5.92 10.76
CA MET A 1 3.70 -6.56 9.44
C MET A 1 2.45 -7.45 9.40
N ARG A 2 1.81 -7.62 8.23
CA ARG A 2 0.64 -8.49 8.00
C ARG A 2 0.96 -9.97 8.23
N ASN A 3 -0.05 -10.81 8.33
CA ASN A 3 0.08 -12.24 8.65
C ASN A 3 0.23 -13.11 7.39
N PHE A 4 1.23 -12.83 6.56
CA PHE A 4 1.50 -13.67 5.39
C PHE A 4 1.91 -15.10 5.82
N ASN A 5 1.57 -16.10 5.02
CA ASN A 5 2.10 -17.45 5.19
C ASN A 5 3.55 -17.48 4.71
N GLY A 6 4.39 -18.34 5.30
CA GLY A 6 5.72 -18.56 4.76
C GLY A 6 5.68 -19.42 3.50
N GLY A 7 6.57 -19.15 2.56
CA GLY A 7 6.77 -19.93 1.34
C GLY A 7 7.78 -21.07 1.50
N SER A 8 8.59 -21.02 2.55
CA SER A 8 9.63 -22.01 2.83
C SER A 8 9.55 -22.48 4.29
N GLN A 9 9.89 -23.75 4.49
CA GLN A 9 9.98 -24.36 5.82
C GLN A 9 11.18 -23.81 6.59
N THR A 10 10.96 -23.46 7.85
CA THR A 10 12.01 -23.18 8.83
C THR A 10 11.96 -24.24 9.92
N LYS A 11 13.14 -24.74 10.32
CA LYS A 11 13.27 -25.59 11.51
C LYS A 11 13.38 -24.67 12.73
N GLU A 12 12.41 -24.75 13.62
CA GLU A 12 12.49 -24.13 14.94
C GLU A 12 12.93 -25.21 15.94
N PHE A 13 14.07 -24.99 16.59
CA PHE A 13 14.55 -25.83 17.70
C PHE A 13 13.82 -25.44 18.99
N PHE A 14 13.11 -26.39 19.61
CA PHE A 14 12.52 -26.24 20.94
C PHE A 14 13.29 -27.09 21.95
N GLU A 15 13.21 -26.75 23.24
CA GLU A 15 13.76 -27.57 24.33
C GLU A 15 13.09 -28.96 24.43
N GLU A 16 11.88 -29.14 23.88
CA GLU A 16 11.10 -30.40 24.02
C GLU A 16 10.57 -31.02 22.70
N SER A 17 10.62 -30.34 21.53
CA SER A 17 10.31 -30.96 20.21
C SER A 17 10.62 -30.05 19.02
N ASP A 18 11.27 -30.52 17.98
CA ASP A 18 11.44 -29.75 16.74
C ASP A 18 10.08 -29.51 16.05
N ARG A 19 9.69 -28.25 15.80
CA ARG A 19 8.58 -27.95 14.90
C ARG A 19 9.11 -27.33 13.61
N ILE A 20 8.67 -27.89 12.50
CA ILE A 20 8.86 -27.30 11.18
C ILE A 20 7.69 -26.36 10.95
N SER A 21 7.96 -25.05 10.80
CA SER A 21 6.93 -24.05 10.51
C SER A 21 7.19 -23.45 9.13
N SER A 22 6.17 -23.37 8.26
CA SER A 22 6.30 -22.64 6.97
C SER A 22 6.06 -21.15 7.22
N THR A 23 7.04 -20.47 7.80
CA THR A 23 6.90 -19.08 8.25
C THR A 23 7.77 -18.08 7.50
N ARG A 24 8.72 -18.56 6.69
CA ARG A 24 9.68 -17.71 5.98
C ARG A 24 9.09 -17.00 4.78
N LEU A 25 9.21 -15.69 4.76
CA LEU A 25 9.08 -14.85 3.59
C LEU A 25 10.46 -14.60 3.01
N THR A 26 10.60 -14.77 1.70
CA THR A 26 11.84 -14.52 0.98
C THR A 26 11.61 -13.46 -0.09
N PHE A 27 12.41 -12.40 -0.02
CA PHE A 27 12.47 -11.33 -1.01
C PHE A 27 13.88 -11.26 -1.56
N GLU A 28 14.04 -11.45 -2.86
CA GLU A 28 15.35 -11.42 -3.49
C GLU A 28 15.37 -10.54 -4.74
N ASN A 29 16.52 -9.94 -5.00
CA ASN A 29 16.85 -9.32 -6.27
C ASN A 29 18.27 -9.74 -6.69
N ASP A 30 18.86 -9.05 -7.67
CA ASP A 30 20.18 -9.40 -8.19
C ASP A 30 21.30 -9.28 -7.15
N GLU A 31 21.13 -8.42 -6.14
CA GLU A 31 22.18 -8.05 -5.19
C GLU A 31 21.95 -8.63 -3.79
N TYR A 32 20.70 -8.77 -3.37
CA TYR A 32 20.34 -9.05 -1.99
C TYR A 32 19.32 -10.19 -1.88
N LEU A 33 19.42 -10.92 -0.78
CA LEU A 33 18.44 -11.87 -0.27
C LEU A 33 17.96 -11.38 1.09
N ILE A 34 16.65 -11.22 1.25
CA ILE A 34 16.02 -10.84 2.51
C ILE A 34 15.10 -11.98 2.93
N ASN A 35 15.38 -12.56 4.08
CA ASN A 35 14.54 -13.56 4.72
C ASN A 35 13.87 -12.97 5.95
N ILE A 36 12.58 -13.22 6.13
CA ILE A 36 11.81 -12.76 7.29
C ILE A 36 11.00 -13.91 7.84
N ASP A 37 11.16 -14.15 9.13
CA ASP A 37 10.54 -15.25 9.85
C ASP A 37 9.64 -14.72 10.97
N LYS A 38 8.50 -15.38 11.18
CA LYS A 38 7.66 -15.09 12.35
C LYS A 38 8.43 -15.47 13.61
N ARG A 39 8.32 -14.65 14.66
CA ARG A 39 8.92 -15.00 15.95
C ARG A 39 8.13 -16.14 16.61
N ARG A 40 8.80 -16.90 17.47
CA ARG A 40 8.24 -18.07 18.19
C ARG A 40 6.89 -17.78 18.86
N ASN A 41 6.72 -16.60 19.47
CA ASN A 41 5.49 -16.18 20.15
C ASN A 41 4.56 -15.32 19.27
N TYR A 42 4.59 -15.50 17.94
CA TYR A 42 3.83 -14.69 16.99
C TYR A 42 2.34 -14.61 17.30
N GLU A 43 1.65 -15.74 17.48
CA GLU A 43 0.18 -15.74 17.68
C GLU A 43 -0.21 -15.09 19.00
N GLU A 44 0.56 -15.31 20.07
CA GLU A 44 0.35 -14.67 21.37
C GLU A 44 0.55 -13.15 21.26
N GLN A 45 1.68 -12.71 20.69
CA GLN A 45 1.97 -11.30 20.50
C GLN A 45 0.95 -10.62 19.59
N ARG A 46 0.49 -11.30 18.54
CA ARG A 46 -0.54 -10.80 17.64
C ARG A 46 -1.90 -10.65 18.32
N LYS A 47 -2.28 -11.60 19.18
CA LYS A 47 -3.50 -11.49 20.00
C LYS A 47 -3.39 -10.33 20.98
N ASN A 48 -2.24 -10.20 21.66
CA ASN A 48 -1.96 -9.07 22.54
C ASN A 48 -2.02 -7.73 21.80
N LEU A 49 -1.45 -7.65 20.60
CA LEU A 49 -1.45 -6.47 19.76
C LEU A 49 -2.87 -6.06 19.33
N LYS A 50 -3.73 -7.03 19.01
CA LYS A 50 -5.15 -6.78 18.71
C LYS A 50 -5.93 -6.29 19.92
N ASN A 51 -5.66 -6.84 21.10
CA ASN A 51 -6.42 -6.55 22.31
C ASN A 51 -5.96 -5.27 23.02
N LYS A 52 -4.65 -4.99 23.00
CA LYS A 52 -4.02 -3.90 23.77
C LYS A 52 -3.53 -2.75 22.90
N GLY A 53 -3.45 -2.93 21.58
CA GLY A 53 -2.80 -1.98 20.69
C GLY A 53 -1.29 -1.90 20.94
N GLY A 54 -0.67 -0.79 20.51
CA GLY A 54 0.76 -0.53 20.76
C GLY A 54 1.70 -1.07 19.69
N PHE A 55 2.90 -1.47 20.11
CA PHE A 55 4.00 -1.91 19.25
C PHE A 55 4.51 -3.28 19.71
N PHE A 56 4.65 -4.22 18.78
CA PHE A 56 5.24 -5.53 19.02
C PHE A 56 6.17 -5.92 17.87
N LEU A 57 7.33 -6.50 18.20
CA LEU A 57 8.23 -7.13 17.23
C LEU A 57 7.71 -8.52 16.89
N LEU A 58 6.99 -8.65 15.78
CA LEU A 58 6.36 -9.92 15.37
C LEU A 58 7.26 -10.80 14.49
N TYR A 59 8.26 -10.20 13.86
CA TYR A 59 9.12 -10.87 12.88
C TYR A 59 10.58 -10.58 13.20
N SER A 60 11.45 -11.50 12.80
CA SER A 60 12.90 -11.34 12.73
C SER A 60 13.30 -11.53 11.27
N GLY A 61 14.39 -10.91 10.84
CA GLY A 61 14.83 -11.05 9.46
C GLY A 61 16.32 -10.88 9.29
N GLU A 62 16.80 -11.37 8.16
CA GLU A 62 18.20 -11.36 7.74
C GLU A 62 18.29 -10.79 6.33
N LEU A 63 19.23 -9.88 6.12
CA LEU A 63 19.63 -9.37 4.81
C LEU A 63 21.02 -9.90 4.49
N THR A 64 21.15 -10.63 3.38
CA THR A 64 22.42 -11.13 2.88
C THR A 64 22.72 -10.50 1.52
N LYS A 65 23.93 -9.96 1.35
CA LYS A 65 24.42 -9.54 0.04
C LYS A 65 24.92 -10.78 -0.71
N LYS A 66 24.46 -11.00 -1.95
CA LYS A 66 24.79 -12.19 -2.75
C LYS A 66 26.27 -12.25 -3.13
N LYS A 67 26.93 -11.09 -3.26
CA LYS A 67 28.35 -10.98 -3.65
C LYS A 67 29.05 -9.86 -2.88
N GLY A 68 30.18 -10.19 -2.26
CA GLY A 68 31.07 -9.24 -1.58
C GLY A 68 30.49 -8.67 -0.28
N PRO A 69 31.26 -7.81 0.41
CA PRO A 69 30.82 -7.17 1.64
C PRO A 69 29.75 -6.09 1.36
N ILE A 70 28.93 -5.81 2.38
CA ILE A 70 27.97 -4.72 2.39
C ILE A 70 28.51 -3.55 3.21
N ASN A 71 28.49 -2.34 2.67
CA ASN A 71 28.85 -1.14 3.44
C ASN A 71 27.62 -0.48 4.07
N LEU A 72 27.84 0.39 5.06
CA LEU A 72 26.74 1.03 5.81
C LEU A 72 25.86 1.94 4.95
N LYS A 73 26.39 2.57 3.90
CA LYS A 73 25.61 3.44 3.01
C LYS A 73 24.66 2.60 2.14
N GLU A 74 25.17 1.52 1.56
CA GLU A 74 24.37 0.53 0.82
C GLU A 74 23.28 -0.05 1.73
N LEU A 75 23.64 -0.45 2.94
CA LEU A 75 22.71 -1.02 3.92
C LEU A 75 21.54 -0.08 4.21
N LYS A 76 21.82 1.22 4.43
CA LYS A 76 20.78 2.24 4.68
C LYS A 76 19.85 2.41 3.50
N ASP A 77 20.37 2.39 2.27
CA ASP A 77 19.53 2.52 1.07
C ASP A 77 18.65 1.29 0.85
N VAL A 78 19.20 0.08 1.02
CA VAL A 78 18.44 -1.17 0.93
C VAL A 78 17.32 -1.21 1.98
N PHE A 79 17.60 -0.84 3.23
CA PHE A 79 16.56 -0.80 4.25
C PHE A 79 15.52 0.30 4.02
N ARG A 80 15.90 1.44 3.43
CA ARG A 80 14.95 2.48 3.03
C ARG A 80 14.01 1.98 1.94
N CYS A 81 14.55 1.34 0.91
CA CYS A 81 13.79 0.68 -0.16
C CYS A 81 12.84 -0.36 0.43
N PHE A 82 13.37 -1.27 1.24
CA PHE A 82 12.60 -2.36 1.82
C PHE A 82 11.51 -1.87 2.78
N SER A 83 11.80 -0.84 3.59
CA SER A 83 10.79 -0.22 4.45
C SER A 83 9.65 0.36 3.62
N ASN A 84 9.93 1.12 2.56
CA ASN A 84 8.89 1.71 1.73
C ASN A 84 8.03 0.64 1.03
N PHE A 85 8.65 -0.45 0.58
CA PHE A 85 7.94 -1.62 0.07
C PHE A 85 7.04 -2.27 1.15
N LEU A 86 7.56 -2.49 2.36
CA LEU A 86 6.76 -2.99 3.47
C LEU A 86 5.59 -2.06 3.80
N TRP A 87 5.78 -0.75 3.70
CA TRP A 87 4.72 0.20 3.97
C TRP A 87 3.54 0.02 3.01
N PHE A 88 3.82 -0.17 1.72
CA PHE A 88 2.82 -0.47 0.71
C PHE A 88 2.08 -1.78 1.01
N LEU A 89 2.81 -2.86 1.28
CA LEU A 89 2.22 -4.16 1.62
C LEU A 89 1.34 -4.12 2.88
N ASN A 90 1.69 -3.28 3.85
CA ASN A 90 0.97 -3.21 5.12
C ASN A 90 -0.15 -2.16 5.11
N GLY A 91 -0.17 -1.23 4.16
CA GLY A 91 -1.04 -0.05 4.17
C GLY A 91 -0.75 0.90 5.34
N ARG A 92 0.40 0.75 6.00
CA ARG A 92 0.85 1.49 7.19
C ARG A 92 2.37 1.38 7.36
N ARG A 93 2.99 2.27 8.11
CA ARG A 93 4.44 2.27 8.31
C ARG A 93 4.89 1.09 9.14
N CYS A 94 5.77 0.30 8.57
CA CYS A 94 6.40 -0.87 9.17
C CYS A 94 7.82 -0.97 8.62
N SER A 95 8.82 -0.88 9.49
CA SER A 95 10.23 -0.78 9.09
C SER A 95 11.07 -1.77 9.89
N PRO A 96 12.18 -2.29 9.36
CA PRO A 96 13.17 -3.02 10.14
C PRO A 96 13.70 -2.16 11.29
N LEU A 97 13.86 -2.77 12.46
CA LEU A 97 14.34 -2.13 13.68
C LEU A 97 15.42 -3.01 14.31
N PHE A 98 16.30 -2.41 15.11
CA PHE A 98 17.34 -3.12 15.88
C PHE A 98 18.24 -3.96 14.98
N ILE A 99 18.93 -3.29 14.07
CA ILE A 99 19.73 -3.95 13.02
C ILE A 99 21.10 -4.28 13.59
N GLN A 100 21.59 -5.49 13.32
CA GLN A 100 22.95 -5.91 13.66
C GLN A 100 23.70 -6.29 12.38
N GLY A 101 24.96 -5.87 12.30
CA GLY A 101 25.91 -6.33 11.29
C GLY A 101 26.72 -7.48 11.86
N ILE A 102 26.68 -8.64 11.21
CA ILE A 102 27.34 -9.87 11.67
C ILE A 102 28.42 -10.27 10.67
N VAL A 103 29.61 -10.59 11.18
CA VAL A 103 30.73 -11.15 10.40
C VAL A 103 31.27 -12.36 11.17
N GLN A 104 31.28 -13.54 10.54
CA GLN A 104 31.73 -14.80 11.18
C GLN A 104 31.10 -14.99 12.57
N ASP A 105 29.77 -14.88 12.65
CA ASP A 105 28.96 -14.99 13.88
C ASP A 105 29.22 -13.93 14.98
N ASN A 106 30.10 -12.97 14.73
CA ASN A 106 30.37 -11.86 15.64
C ASN A 106 29.58 -10.62 15.22
N THR A 107 28.89 -10.00 16.17
CA THR A 107 28.25 -8.70 15.93
C THR A 107 29.31 -7.61 15.89
N VAL A 108 29.51 -7.00 14.73
CA VAL A 108 30.51 -5.94 14.51
C VAL A 108 29.92 -4.53 14.51
N TRP A 109 28.59 -4.42 14.39
CA TRP A 109 27.87 -3.14 14.36
C TRP A 109 26.42 -3.33 14.79
N THR A 110 25.82 -2.31 15.42
CA THR A 110 24.38 -2.30 15.76
C THR A 110 23.77 -0.92 15.51
N ASP A 111 22.52 -0.89 15.09
CA ASP A 111 21.73 0.33 14.89
C ASP A 111 20.43 0.32 15.70
N TYR A 112 20.28 1.33 16.56
CA TYR A 112 19.09 1.61 17.37
C TYR A 112 18.38 2.89 16.91
N SER A 113 18.68 3.39 15.71
CA SER A 113 18.08 4.60 15.15
C SER A 113 16.56 4.50 15.11
N ARG A 114 15.92 5.64 15.31
CA ARG A 114 14.47 5.75 15.20
C ARG A 114 14.08 5.62 13.73
N ASN A 115 13.28 4.62 13.42
CA ASN A 115 12.62 4.49 12.12
C ASN A 115 11.12 4.76 12.29
N LEU A 116 10.48 5.25 11.23
CA LEU A 116 9.04 5.48 11.23
C LEU A 116 8.30 4.14 11.28
N VAL A 117 7.50 3.95 12.31
CA VAL A 117 6.63 2.79 12.54
C VAL A 117 5.33 3.28 13.17
N ASP A 118 4.20 2.83 12.65
CA ASP A 118 2.89 3.22 13.19
C ASP A 118 2.48 2.26 14.31
N GLN A 119 1.72 2.80 15.27
CA GLN A 119 1.04 1.97 16.26
C GLN A 119 0.09 0.99 15.55
N TYR A 120 -0.11 -0.20 16.12
CA TYR A 120 -1.03 -1.14 15.51
C TYR A 120 -2.46 -0.59 15.43
N LYS A 121 -2.94 -0.54 14.20
CA LYS A 121 -4.34 -0.32 13.80
C LYS A 121 -4.72 -1.36 12.75
N TYR A 122 -5.95 -1.87 12.79
CA TYR A 122 -6.48 -2.67 11.69
C TYR A 122 -6.72 -1.75 10.49
N ILE A 123 -6.14 -2.11 9.35
CA ILE A 123 -6.17 -1.34 8.12
C ILE A 123 -6.44 -2.30 6.96
N ILE A 124 -7.39 -1.95 6.11
CA ILE A 124 -7.66 -2.64 4.84
C ILE A 124 -6.54 -2.28 3.85
N THR A 125 -6.04 -3.24 3.09
CA THR A 125 -5.05 -3.04 2.02
C THR A 125 -5.11 -4.22 1.05
N TRP A 126 -4.65 -4.01 -0.18
CA TRP A 126 -4.75 -4.92 -1.31
C TRP A 126 -4.16 -6.32 -1.13
N PRO A 127 -3.05 -6.59 -0.39
CA PRO A 127 -2.50 -7.94 -0.35
C PRO A 127 -3.42 -8.87 0.42
N LYS A 128 -3.61 -10.06 -0.16
CA LYS A 128 -4.27 -11.18 0.52
C LYS A 128 -3.57 -11.48 1.84
N ARG A 129 -4.37 -11.57 2.91
CA ARG A 129 -3.88 -11.65 4.29
C ARG A 129 -2.79 -12.71 4.49
N TYR A 130 -2.93 -13.87 3.85
CA TYR A 130 -2.05 -15.03 3.99
C TYR A 130 -1.22 -15.34 2.74
N SER A 131 -1.53 -14.78 1.57
CA SER A 131 -0.81 -15.17 0.35
C SER A 131 0.46 -14.37 0.18
N ILE A 132 1.44 -15.06 -0.39
CA ILE A 132 2.73 -14.53 -0.81
C ILE A 132 2.90 -14.53 -2.33
N GLU A 133 1.87 -14.98 -3.04
CA GLU A 133 1.90 -15.11 -4.49
C GLU A 133 2.21 -13.75 -5.13
N GLY A 134 3.21 -13.75 -6.01
CA GLY A 134 3.67 -12.56 -6.71
C GLY A 134 4.44 -11.53 -5.86
N LEU A 135 4.51 -11.66 -4.52
CA LEU A 135 5.17 -10.65 -3.68
C LEU A 135 6.67 -10.51 -3.95
N ASN A 136 7.38 -11.62 -4.23
CA ASN A 136 8.80 -11.55 -4.59
C ASN A 136 9.01 -10.88 -5.96
N LYS A 137 8.17 -11.20 -6.95
CA LYS A 137 8.21 -10.55 -8.28
C LYS A 137 7.90 -9.05 -8.17
N LEU A 138 6.92 -8.69 -7.33
CA LEU A 138 6.61 -7.30 -7.00
C LEU A 138 7.81 -6.58 -6.37
N TRP A 139 8.50 -7.24 -5.42
CA TRP A 139 9.73 -6.73 -4.81
C TRP A 139 10.86 -6.54 -5.83
N GLN A 140 11.03 -7.46 -6.77
CA GLN A 140 12.04 -7.35 -7.82
C GLN A 140 11.79 -6.12 -8.69
N HIS A 141 10.55 -5.88 -9.13
CA HIS A 141 10.20 -4.67 -9.87
C HIS A 141 10.37 -3.40 -9.02
N PHE A 142 9.88 -3.41 -7.79
CA PHE A 142 9.99 -2.26 -6.88
C PHE A 142 11.46 -1.87 -6.62
N SER A 143 12.30 -2.84 -6.26
CA SER A 143 13.71 -2.60 -5.93
C SER A 143 14.56 -2.28 -7.16
N ASN A 144 14.18 -2.76 -8.35
CA ASN A 144 14.80 -2.36 -9.60
C ASN A 144 14.52 -0.88 -9.91
N ASP A 145 13.25 -0.48 -9.86
CA ASP A 145 12.86 0.90 -10.19
C ASP A 145 13.38 1.89 -9.13
N TRP A 146 13.52 1.47 -7.87
CA TRP A 146 14.13 2.26 -6.80
C TRP A 146 15.58 2.72 -7.08
N LYS A 147 16.30 2.04 -7.97
CA LYS A 147 17.66 2.45 -8.37
C LYS A 147 17.65 3.80 -9.09
N ASN A 148 16.58 4.12 -9.81
CA ASN A 148 16.39 5.43 -10.44
C ASN A 148 15.88 6.44 -9.40
N GLU A 149 16.55 7.59 -9.29
CA GLU A 149 16.21 8.59 -8.28
C GLU A 149 14.80 9.19 -8.44
N ASN A 150 14.35 9.43 -9.67
CA ASN A 150 13.03 9.98 -9.93
C ASN A 150 11.94 8.97 -9.58
N ASP A 151 12.13 7.71 -9.95
CA ASP A 151 11.22 6.61 -9.63
C ASP A 151 11.15 6.37 -8.12
N ARG A 152 12.29 6.37 -7.45
CA ARG A 152 12.38 6.31 -5.99
C ARG A 152 11.61 7.44 -5.31
N ASN A 153 11.81 8.68 -5.74
CA ASN A 153 11.12 9.84 -5.17
C ASN A 153 9.60 9.75 -5.39
N PHE A 154 9.17 9.28 -6.57
CA PHE A 154 7.77 8.96 -6.83
C PHE A 154 7.22 7.92 -5.84
N PHE A 155 7.87 6.77 -5.66
CA PHE A 155 7.40 5.73 -4.73
C PHE A 155 7.31 6.24 -3.30
N ILE A 156 8.31 6.98 -2.83
CA ILE A 156 8.30 7.58 -1.50
C ILE A 156 7.06 8.44 -1.29
N SER A 157 6.77 9.35 -2.22
CA SER A 157 5.65 10.28 -2.11
C SER A 157 4.30 9.59 -2.32
N ALA A 158 4.16 8.73 -3.33
CA ALA A 158 2.91 8.02 -3.63
C ALA A 158 2.51 7.10 -2.48
N ILE A 159 3.45 6.32 -1.95
CA ILE A 159 3.20 5.41 -0.81
C ILE A 159 2.96 6.21 0.47
N HIS A 160 3.62 7.35 0.67
CA HIS A 160 3.32 8.24 1.81
C HIS A 160 1.87 8.71 1.79
N TRP A 161 1.40 9.28 0.67
CA TRP A 161 0.02 9.74 0.54
C TRP A 161 -0.98 8.60 0.68
N TYR A 162 -0.68 7.44 0.09
CA TYR A 162 -1.50 6.23 0.27
C TYR A 162 -1.66 5.85 1.75
N ILE A 163 -0.56 5.79 2.52
CA ILE A 163 -0.61 5.44 3.95
C ILE A 163 -1.42 6.44 4.75
N GLU A 164 -1.20 7.74 4.53
CA GLU A 164 -1.89 8.78 5.28
C GLU A 164 -3.41 8.76 5.01
N SER A 165 -3.79 8.59 3.75
CA SER A 165 -5.18 8.38 3.36
C SER A 165 -5.77 7.11 3.99
N ASN A 166 -5.07 5.98 3.89
CA ASN A 166 -5.56 4.70 4.40
C ASN A 166 -5.64 4.66 5.93
N SER A 167 -4.79 5.43 6.61
CA SER A 167 -4.82 5.60 8.07
C SER A 167 -5.96 6.49 8.55
N ASN A 168 -6.68 7.14 7.63
CA ASN A 168 -7.70 8.15 7.89
C ASN A 168 -7.14 9.37 8.65
N SER A 169 -5.90 9.78 8.30
CA SER A 169 -5.26 10.96 8.89
C SER A 169 -6.01 12.22 8.49
N GLY A 170 -6.31 13.09 9.46
CA GLY A 170 -7.15 14.27 9.22
C GLY A 170 -8.63 13.94 8.98
N PHE A 171 -9.10 12.82 9.53
CA PHE A 171 -10.45 12.28 9.33
C PHE A 171 -10.76 11.98 7.84
N ALA A 172 -12.01 11.70 7.52
CA ALA A 172 -12.40 11.30 6.17
C ALA A 172 -12.09 12.39 5.15
N GLU A 173 -12.30 13.66 5.51
CA GLU A 173 -12.03 14.81 4.67
C GLU A 173 -10.55 14.94 4.30
N GLY A 174 -9.65 14.88 5.29
CA GLY A 174 -8.21 14.93 5.08
C GLY A 174 -7.73 13.73 4.25
N ALA A 175 -8.23 12.54 4.56
CA ALA A 175 -7.88 11.32 3.84
C ALA A 175 -8.25 11.37 2.36
N ILE A 176 -9.43 11.92 2.03
CA ILE A 176 -9.90 12.12 0.64
C ILE A 176 -8.99 13.11 -0.11
N ILE A 177 -8.60 14.22 0.53
CA ILE A 177 -7.67 15.19 -0.07
C ILE A 177 -6.32 14.52 -0.37
N MET A 178 -5.77 13.77 0.57
CA MET A 178 -4.50 13.06 0.37
C MET A 178 -4.59 11.99 -0.71
N ALA A 179 -5.75 11.33 -0.85
CA ALA A 179 -5.97 10.30 -1.87
C ALA A 179 -6.01 10.93 -3.26
N GLN A 180 -6.66 12.09 -3.40
CA GLN A 180 -6.62 12.87 -4.64
C GLN A 180 -5.19 13.28 -5.01
N THR A 181 -4.38 13.72 -4.04
CA THR A 181 -2.97 14.08 -4.27
C THR A 181 -2.16 12.88 -4.76
N ALA A 182 -2.38 11.70 -4.18
CA ALA A 182 -1.74 10.46 -4.64
C ALA A 182 -2.12 10.12 -6.09
N LEU A 183 -3.41 10.19 -6.43
CA LEU A 183 -3.90 9.91 -7.79
C LEU A 183 -3.34 10.88 -8.83
N GLU A 184 -3.23 12.16 -8.49
CA GLU A 184 -2.64 13.15 -9.38
C GLU A 184 -1.13 12.93 -9.59
N LEU A 185 -0.40 12.58 -8.52
CA LEU A 185 1.01 12.21 -8.62
C LEU A 185 1.20 10.97 -9.50
N ILE A 186 0.38 9.94 -9.30
CA ILE A 186 0.38 8.70 -10.11
C ILE A 186 0.06 9.01 -11.57
N TYR A 187 -0.91 9.87 -11.85
CA TYR A 187 -1.21 10.32 -13.21
C TYR A 187 0.00 10.96 -13.89
N ASN A 188 0.64 11.93 -13.24
CA ASN A 188 1.79 12.61 -13.81
C ASN A 188 2.94 11.63 -14.07
N TYR A 189 3.24 10.76 -13.10
CA TYR A 189 4.27 9.75 -13.24
C TYR A 189 3.96 8.75 -14.38
N LEU A 190 2.80 8.10 -14.33
CA LEU A 190 2.49 7.00 -15.24
C LEU A 190 2.10 7.48 -16.65
N ILE A 191 1.16 8.41 -16.75
CA ILE A 191 0.60 8.85 -18.03
C ILE A 191 1.54 9.83 -18.76
N ILE A 192 2.07 10.82 -18.03
CA ILE A 192 2.89 11.88 -18.63
C ILE A 192 4.35 11.46 -18.76
N GLU A 193 4.99 11.00 -17.68
CA GLU A 193 6.43 10.74 -17.70
C GLU A 193 6.78 9.38 -18.32
N LYS A 194 6.12 8.30 -17.88
CA LYS A 194 6.43 6.93 -18.34
C LYS A 194 5.83 6.60 -19.70
N LYS A 195 4.52 6.84 -19.88
CA LYS A 195 3.82 6.49 -21.12
C LYS A 195 3.86 7.61 -22.17
N LYS A 196 4.10 8.86 -21.76
CA LYS A 196 4.17 10.05 -22.65
C LYS A 196 2.96 10.17 -23.57
N LEU A 197 1.77 9.81 -23.07
CA LEU A 197 0.53 9.82 -23.85
C LEU A 197 0.04 11.23 -24.19
N LEU A 198 0.47 12.22 -23.40
CA LEU A 198 0.10 13.63 -23.55
C LEU A 198 1.35 14.49 -23.46
N LYS A 199 1.41 15.58 -24.23
CA LYS A 199 2.54 16.53 -24.26
C LYS A 199 2.02 17.97 -24.23
N GLY A 200 2.79 18.88 -23.64
CA GLY A 200 2.51 20.32 -23.70
C GLY A 200 1.33 20.77 -22.82
N LYS A 201 0.67 21.87 -23.22
CA LYS A 201 -0.40 22.53 -22.45
C LYS A 201 -1.60 21.61 -22.19
N ASP A 202 -1.84 20.65 -23.08
CA ASP A 202 -2.95 19.70 -22.97
C ASP A 202 -2.84 18.79 -21.74
N ALA A 203 -1.63 18.58 -21.20
CA ALA A 203 -1.45 17.80 -19.97
C ALA A 203 -1.78 18.59 -18.69
N ALA A 204 -1.68 19.92 -18.72
CA ALA A 204 -1.77 20.78 -17.53
C ALA A 204 -3.21 21.19 -17.18
N SER A 205 -4.11 21.27 -18.17
CA SER A 205 -5.48 21.78 -18.00
C SER A 205 -6.55 20.69 -17.88
N ILE A 206 -6.17 19.42 -17.71
CA ILE A 206 -7.12 18.31 -17.61
C ILE A 206 -7.80 18.32 -16.24
N LEU A 207 -9.12 18.20 -16.24
CA LEU A 207 -9.93 18.05 -15.03
C LEU A 207 -9.48 16.84 -14.21
N ALA A 208 -9.52 16.96 -12.89
CA ALA A 208 -9.09 15.88 -11.99
C ALA A 208 -9.82 14.55 -12.27
N SER A 209 -11.12 14.59 -12.60
CA SER A 209 -11.90 13.40 -12.94
C SER A 209 -11.40 12.74 -14.22
N ASN A 210 -11.07 13.53 -15.24
CA ASN A 210 -10.46 13.04 -16.49
C ASN A 210 -9.05 12.46 -16.28
N LYS A 211 -8.24 13.02 -15.37
CA LYS A 211 -6.94 12.41 -15.01
C LYS A 211 -7.14 11.00 -14.44
N ILE A 212 -8.13 10.82 -13.57
CA ILE A 212 -8.49 9.52 -13.00
C ILE A 212 -9.01 8.59 -14.11
N ARG A 213 -9.92 9.04 -14.98
CA ARG A 213 -10.43 8.24 -16.12
C ARG A 213 -9.30 7.76 -17.04
N LEU A 214 -8.30 8.59 -17.33
CA LEU A 214 -7.14 8.20 -18.13
C LEU A 214 -6.29 7.12 -17.45
N LEU A 215 -6.14 7.19 -16.12
CA LEU A 215 -5.55 6.10 -15.36
C LEU A 215 -6.39 4.83 -15.51
N LEU A 216 -7.67 4.87 -15.14
CA LEU A 216 -8.55 3.69 -15.16
C LEU A 216 -8.63 3.04 -16.56
N SER A 217 -8.67 3.85 -17.62
CA SER A 217 -8.60 3.40 -19.01
C SER A 217 -7.35 2.57 -19.28
N LEU A 218 -6.18 3.04 -18.83
CA LEU A 218 -4.91 2.33 -19.00
C LEU A 218 -4.87 1.02 -18.20
N LEU A 219 -5.58 0.97 -17.08
CA LEU A 219 -5.68 -0.21 -16.21
C LEU A 219 -6.80 -1.18 -16.62
N ASN A 220 -7.59 -0.90 -17.66
CA ASN A 220 -8.80 -1.64 -18.04
C ASN A 220 -9.84 -1.73 -16.91
N ILE A 221 -10.04 -0.64 -16.16
CA ILE A 221 -11.05 -0.53 -15.11
C ILE A 221 -12.20 0.33 -15.62
N ASP A 222 -13.44 -0.12 -15.39
CA ASP A 222 -14.66 0.65 -15.69
C ASP A 222 -14.75 1.91 -14.80
N PHE A 223 -15.44 2.95 -15.29
CA PHE A 223 -15.68 4.18 -14.55
C PHE A 223 -16.99 4.13 -13.75
N GLU A 224 -17.80 3.08 -13.91
CA GLU A 224 -19.04 2.87 -13.15
C GLU A 224 -18.83 2.88 -11.62
N ILE A 225 -19.85 3.36 -10.91
CA ILE A 225 -19.86 3.30 -9.44
C ILE A 225 -20.09 1.84 -9.04
N PRO A 226 -19.20 1.24 -8.22
CA PRO A 226 -19.38 -0.14 -7.79
C PRO A 226 -20.76 -0.38 -7.18
N SER A 227 -21.38 -1.51 -7.56
CA SER A 227 -22.76 -1.85 -7.15
C SER A 227 -22.94 -1.89 -5.63
N ALA A 228 -21.87 -2.22 -4.90
CA ALA A 228 -21.87 -2.31 -3.44
C ALA A 228 -21.79 -0.95 -2.72
N PHE A 229 -21.45 0.13 -3.43
CA PHE A 229 -21.34 1.47 -2.86
C PHE A 229 -22.66 2.23 -2.98
N LEU A 230 -23.65 1.79 -2.21
CA LEU A 230 -25.02 2.29 -2.26
C LEU A 230 -25.12 3.77 -1.89
N HIS A 231 -24.30 4.25 -0.95
CA HIS A 231 -24.32 5.66 -0.53
C HIS A 231 -23.72 6.55 -1.62
N LEU A 232 -22.65 6.12 -2.30
CA LEU A 232 -22.10 6.80 -3.46
C LEU A 232 -23.08 6.85 -4.64
N GLN A 233 -23.80 5.77 -4.91
CA GLN A 233 -24.85 5.78 -5.95
C GLN A 233 -25.96 6.77 -5.62
N SER A 234 -26.37 6.84 -4.34
CA SER A 234 -27.40 7.77 -3.90
C SER A 234 -26.98 9.24 -4.09
N ILE A 235 -25.72 9.57 -3.79
CA ILE A 235 -25.22 10.94 -3.89
C ILE A 235 -24.91 11.34 -5.33
N ALA A 236 -24.52 10.39 -6.18
CA ALA A 236 -24.14 10.65 -7.58
C ALA A 236 -25.25 11.37 -8.35
N LYS A 237 -26.50 10.92 -8.17
CA LYS A 237 -27.68 11.55 -8.78
C LYS A 237 -27.86 13.00 -8.33
N ARG A 238 -27.67 13.26 -7.03
CA ARG A 238 -27.80 14.61 -6.44
C ARG A 238 -26.70 15.56 -6.92
N LEU A 239 -25.50 15.03 -7.15
CA LEU A 239 -24.34 15.78 -7.64
C LEU A 239 -24.31 15.89 -9.17
N GLU A 240 -25.32 15.35 -9.87
CA GLU A 240 -25.37 15.24 -11.34
C GLU A 240 -24.04 14.69 -11.89
N ALA A 241 -23.50 13.68 -11.22
CA ALA A 241 -22.20 13.12 -11.55
C ALA A 241 -22.32 12.07 -12.65
N GLU A 242 -21.40 12.12 -13.61
CA GLU A 242 -21.42 11.24 -14.78
C GLU A 242 -21.04 9.80 -14.42
N ASP A 243 -20.03 9.65 -13.56
CA ASP A 243 -19.41 8.37 -13.22
C ASP A 243 -18.66 8.43 -11.88
N ALA A 244 -18.03 7.32 -11.47
CA ALA A 244 -17.37 7.22 -10.17
C ALA A 244 -16.19 8.19 -10.00
N PRO A 245 -15.30 8.39 -11.00
CA PRO A 245 -14.30 9.46 -10.97
C PRO A 245 -14.88 10.86 -10.74
N ASP A 246 -15.98 11.22 -11.41
CA ASP A 246 -16.62 12.53 -11.24
C ASP A 246 -17.25 12.68 -9.86
N VAL A 247 -17.93 11.65 -9.35
CA VAL A 247 -18.48 11.65 -7.98
C VAL A 247 -17.38 11.92 -6.96
N PHE A 248 -16.27 11.18 -7.03
CA PHE A 248 -15.16 11.36 -6.10
C PHE A 248 -14.60 12.78 -6.12
N VAL A 249 -14.38 13.33 -7.32
CA VAL A 249 -13.84 14.68 -7.48
C VAL A 249 -14.82 15.74 -7.00
N LYS A 250 -16.13 15.58 -7.23
CA LYS A 250 -17.15 16.50 -6.71
C LYS A 250 -17.22 16.47 -5.19
N ILE A 251 -17.15 15.30 -4.56
CA ILE A 251 -17.06 15.16 -3.09
C ILE A 251 -15.81 15.87 -2.57
N ARG A 252 -14.64 15.62 -3.16
CA ARG A 252 -13.38 16.30 -2.78
C ARG A 252 -13.49 17.81 -2.95
N ASN A 253 -14.08 18.28 -4.04
CA ASN A 253 -14.26 19.71 -4.30
C ASN A 253 -15.21 20.34 -3.27
N ALA A 254 -16.28 19.64 -2.86
CA ALA A 254 -17.13 20.10 -1.78
C ALA A 254 -16.32 20.29 -0.48
N ILE A 255 -15.49 19.30 -0.11
CA ILE A 255 -14.61 19.33 1.08
C ILE A 255 -13.68 20.55 1.08
N VAL A 256 -13.03 20.84 -0.04
CA VAL A 256 -12.01 21.90 -0.13
C VAL A 256 -12.62 23.29 -0.27
N HIS A 257 -13.73 23.42 -1.00
CA HIS A 257 -14.29 24.73 -1.32
C HIS A 257 -15.32 25.17 -0.28
N SER A 258 -14.97 26.19 0.51
CA SER A 258 -15.75 26.70 1.62
C SER A 258 -16.97 27.56 1.24
N GLN A 259 -17.49 27.49 0.01
CA GLN A 259 -18.70 28.25 -0.38
C GLN A 259 -19.90 27.77 0.44
N GLU A 260 -20.81 28.67 0.84
CA GLU A 260 -21.92 28.35 1.75
C GLU A 260 -22.77 27.16 1.27
N VAL A 261 -23.07 27.12 -0.03
CA VAL A 261 -23.80 26.02 -0.67
C VAL A 261 -23.07 24.69 -0.48
N LYS A 262 -21.75 24.64 -0.77
CA LYS A 262 -20.92 23.44 -0.61
C LYS A 262 -20.76 23.01 0.84
N ARG A 263 -20.68 23.97 1.77
CA ARG A 263 -20.65 23.66 3.22
C ARG A 263 -21.96 23.02 3.67
N LYS A 264 -23.12 23.53 3.24
CA LYS A 264 -24.43 22.92 3.53
C LYS A 264 -24.56 21.53 2.92
N GLU A 265 -24.07 21.33 1.69
CA GLU A 265 -24.02 20.00 1.06
C GLU A 265 -23.15 19.01 1.85
N LEU A 266 -21.99 19.43 2.35
CA LEU A 266 -21.12 18.62 3.20
C LEU A 266 -21.74 18.28 4.55
N THR A 267 -22.35 19.25 5.23
CA THR A 267 -23.00 19.01 6.53
C THR A 267 -24.13 17.99 6.42
N ASN A 268 -24.80 17.95 5.27
CA ASN A 268 -25.86 16.99 4.97
C ASN A 268 -25.36 15.70 4.31
N MET A 269 -24.04 15.52 4.15
CA MET A 269 -23.45 14.32 3.56
C MET A 269 -23.15 13.31 4.67
N HIS A 270 -23.78 12.13 4.54
CA HIS A 270 -23.58 11.02 5.47
C HIS A 270 -22.11 10.55 5.46
N ASP A 271 -21.55 10.16 6.61
CA ASP A 271 -20.14 9.78 6.70
C ASP A 271 -19.80 8.54 5.86
N GLU A 272 -20.77 7.66 5.63
CA GLU A 272 -20.73 6.48 4.77
C GLU A 272 -20.44 6.85 3.32
N VAL A 273 -20.94 8.00 2.85
CA VAL A 273 -20.60 8.53 1.52
C VAL A 273 -19.10 8.84 1.44
N LYS A 274 -18.55 9.50 2.47
CA LYS A 274 -17.12 9.83 2.52
C LYS A 274 -16.27 8.56 2.66
N HIS A 275 -16.75 7.59 3.43
CA HIS A 275 -16.09 6.30 3.60
C HIS A 275 -15.99 5.53 2.28
N GLU A 276 -17.11 5.37 1.57
CA GLU A 276 -17.15 4.72 0.25
C GLU A 276 -16.30 5.49 -0.78
N ALA A 277 -16.37 6.83 -0.78
CA ALA A 277 -15.51 7.67 -1.64
C ALA A 277 -14.03 7.43 -1.39
N LEU A 278 -13.63 7.32 -0.11
CA LEU A 278 -12.25 7.04 0.27
C LEU A 278 -11.84 5.61 -0.13
N GLN A 279 -12.69 4.60 0.07
CA GLN A 279 -12.39 3.23 -0.36
C GLN A 279 -12.20 3.15 -1.88
N LEU A 280 -13.03 3.86 -2.65
CA LEU A 280 -12.91 3.96 -4.10
C LEU A 280 -11.55 4.55 -4.51
N ALA A 281 -11.16 5.68 -3.92
CA ALA A 281 -9.89 6.32 -4.25
C ALA A 281 -8.68 5.49 -3.84
N LEU A 282 -8.72 4.85 -2.66
CA LEU A 282 -7.67 3.93 -2.22
C LEU A 282 -7.53 2.73 -3.16
N TRP A 283 -8.66 2.19 -3.65
CA TRP A 283 -8.65 1.11 -4.62
C TRP A 283 -7.96 1.52 -5.94
N TYR A 284 -8.26 2.71 -6.45
CA TYR A 284 -7.61 3.26 -7.64
C TYR A 284 -6.10 3.46 -7.45
N ILE A 285 -5.68 3.95 -6.27
CA ILE A 285 -4.26 4.11 -5.92
C ILE A 285 -3.55 2.75 -5.89
N GLU A 286 -4.14 1.77 -5.20
CA GLU A 286 -3.57 0.43 -5.08
C GLU A 286 -3.42 -0.23 -6.44
N LEU A 287 -4.47 -0.23 -7.27
CA LEU A 287 -4.40 -0.81 -8.62
C LEU A 287 -3.36 -0.11 -9.49
N SER A 288 -3.27 1.23 -9.41
CA SER A 288 -2.24 1.98 -10.15
C SER A 288 -0.82 1.59 -9.74
N LEU A 289 -0.54 1.48 -8.43
CA LEU A 289 0.77 1.04 -7.94
C LEU A 289 1.06 -0.41 -8.33
N LEU A 290 0.06 -1.30 -8.27
CA LEU A 290 0.18 -2.69 -8.72
C LEU A 290 0.48 -2.79 -10.22
N TYR A 291 -0.17 -1.99 -11.05
CA TYR A 291 0.08 -1.92 -12.49
C TYR A 291 1.51 -1.43 -12.79
N ILE A 292 1.95 -0.35 -12.12
CA ILE A 292 3.32 0.18 -12.25
C ILE A 292 4.36 -0.90 -11.92
N LEU A 293 4.11 -1.66 -10.85
CA LEU A 293 4.99 -2.74 -10.39
C LEU A 293 4.78 -4.07 -11.12
N LYS A 294 3.99 -4.09 -12.20
CA LYS A 294 3.74 -5.25 -13.06
C LYS A 294 3.22 -6.47 -12.31
N PHE A 295 2.40 -6.24 -11.29
CA PHE A 295 1.72 -7.30 -10.56
C PHE A 295 0.68 -7.96 -11.46
N ASP A 296 0.59 -9.29 -11.41
CA ASP A 296 -0.28 -10.11 -12.27
C ASP A 296 -1.08 -11.16 -11.48
N GLY A 297 -1.07 -11.04 -10.15
CA GLY A 297 -1.76 -11.94 -9.22
C GLY A 297 -3.16 -11.45 -8.80
N LYS A 298 -3.66 -12.04 -7.72
CA LYS A 298 -4.93 -11.64 -7.09
C LYS A 298 -4.71 -10.53 -6.06
N TYR A 299 -5.71 -9.68 -5.91
CA TYR A 299 -5.75 -8.66 -4.88
C TYR A 299 -7.12 -8.64 -4.19
N PHE A 300 -7.17 -8.06 -2.99
CA PHE A 300 -8.42 -7.81 -2.27
C PHE A 300 -9.12 -6.59 -2.85
N ASN A 301 -10.32 -6.76 -3.39
CA ASN A 301 -11.08 -5.67 -3.97
C ASN A 301 -11.89 -4.91 -2.91
N ARG A 302 -11.53 -3.65 -2.62
CA ARG A 302 -12.22 -2.79 -1.65
C ARG A 302 -13.67 -2.46 -2.01
N THR A 303 -14.08 -2.75 -3.25
CA THR A 303 -15.39 -2.39 -3.80
C THR A 303 -16.40 -3.53 -3.81
N LEU A 304 -15.98 -4.75 -3.46
CA LEU A 304 -16.88 -5.89 -3.25
C LEU A 304 -17.22 -5.94 -1.77
N VAL A 305 -18.51 -5.94 -1.42
CA VAL A 305 -18.96 -5.95 -0.03
C VAL A 305 -19.42 -7.36 0.33
N ASP A 306 -18.53 -8.10 1.01
CA ASP A 306 -18.90 -8.76 2.25
C ASP A 306 -17.76 -8.62 3.28
N TYR A 307 -17.82 -7.57 4.11
CA TYR A 307 -16.86 -7.32 5.18
C TYR A 307 -16.75 -8.47 6.20
N SER A 308 -17.73 -9.39 6.22
CA SER A 308 -17.73 -10.59 7.06
C SER A 308 -17.02 -11.79 6.39
N ALA A 309 -16.87 -11.76 5.06
CA ALA A 309 -16.25 -12.80 4.25
C ALA A 309 -15.01 -12.28 3.49
N ILE A 310 -14.05 -11.70 4.23
CA ILE A 310 -12.73 -11.21 3.74
C ILE A 310 -11.93 -12.28 2.91
N GLU A 311 -12.38 -13.53 2.89
CA GLU A 311 -11.79 -14.62 2.11
C GLU A 311 -12.42 -14.84 0.71
N SER A 312 -13.58 -14.21 0.38
CA SER A 312 -14.26 -14.37 -0.92
C SER A 312 -14.06 -13.21 -1.92
N ASP A 313 -13.62 -12.04 -1.48
CA ASP A 313 -13.56 -10.82 -2.31
C ASP A 313 -12.24 -10.66 -3.10
N GLU A 314 -11.68 -11.79 -3.52
CA GLU A 314 -10.41 -11.86 -4.24
C GLU A 314 -10.64 -11.92 -5.75
N VAL A 315 -10.04 -10.99 -6.49
CA VAL A 315 -10.11 -10.96 -7.95
C VAL A 315 -8.72 -10.80 -8.56
N PHE A 316 -8.56 -11.26 -9.79
CA PHE A 316 -7.35 -10.97 -10.57
C PHE A 316 -7.32 -9.50 -10.96
N VAL A 317 -6.12 -8.96 -11.13
CA VAL A 317 -5.94 -7.64 -11.71
C VAL A 317 -6.55 -7.55 -13.13
N PRO A 318 -7.12 -6.39 -13.52
CA PRO A 318 -7.90 -6.25 -14.76
C PRO A 318 -7.10 -6.13 -16.06
N TRP A 319 -5.78 -5.91 -15.99
CA TRP A 319 -4.91 -5.71 -17.17
C TRP A 319 -4.30 -7.00 -17.72
N LYS A 320 -4.98 -8.13 -17.53
CA LYS A 320 -4.55 -9.44 -18.04
C LYS A 320 -5.22 -9.79 -19.36
#